data_AF-A0A526XR11-F1
#
_entry.id   AF-A0A526XR11-F1
#
_cell.length_a   1.000
_cell.length_b   1.000
_cell.length_c   1.000
_cell.angle_alpha   90.00
_cell.angle_beta   90.00
_cell.angle_gamma   90.00
#
_symmetry.space_group_name_H-M   'P 1'
#
loop_
_entity.id
_entity.type
_entity.pdbx_description
1 polymer ?
#
loop_
_entity_poly.entity_id
_entity_poly.type
_entity_poly.pdbx_seq_one_letter_code
_entity_poly.pdbx_strand_id
1 'polypeptide(L)'
;RQEGPALETSFANAGEISPGYASPWAGPGVPLKAIKWLLMKHGPLVVRPTLDPRMWVWLVRMLRNCTAERYAVNKSRMVPLAEYSRDTLKAL
;
A
#
# COMPACT_ATOMS: atom_id res chain seq x y z
N ARG A 1 -17.03 36.89 -11.16
CA ARG A 1 -15.78 36.58 -10.41
C ARG A 1 -16.15 36.64 -8.95
N GLN A 2 -15.89 35.60 -8.16
CA GLN A 2 -16.26 35.59 -6.73
C GLN A 2 -15.50 36.65 -5.92
N GLU A 3 -16.09 37.07 -4.81
CA GLU A 3 -15.67 38.22 -3.99
C GLU A 3 -14.46 37.95 -3.07
N GLY A 4 -14.00 36.71 -2.95
CA GLY A 4 -12.93 36.32 -2.02
C GLY A 4 -12.27 34.98 -2.35
N PRO A 5 -11.07 34.70 -1.79
CA PRO A 5 -10.39 33.43 -1.95
C PRO A 5 -11.17 32.28 -1.29
N ALA A 6 -11.04 31.06 -1.84
CA ALA A 6 -11.72 29.85 -1.38
C ALA A 6 -13.26 29.82 -1.52
N LEU A 7 -13.86 30.73 -2.28
CA LEU A 7 -15.31 30.74 -2.58
C LEU A 7 -15.73 29.89 -3.80
N GLU A 8 -14.78 29.22 -4.45
CA GLU A 8 -15.01 28.29 -5.58
C GLU A 8 -14.41 26.89 -5.33
N THR A 9 -13.66 26.71 -4.23
CA THR A 9 -13.07 25.42 -3.83
C THR A 9 -13.90 24.78 -2.72
N SER A 10 -13.95 23.45 -2.75
CA SER A 10 -15.18 22.67 -2.60
C SER A 10 -15.87 22.74 -1.23
N PHE A 11 -17.20 22.93 -1.27
CA PHE A 11 -18.16 22.77 -0.15
C PHE A 11 -18.07 21.39 0.54
N ALA A 12 -17.47 20.38 -0.10
CA ALA A 12 -17.16 19.04 0.42
C ALA A 12 -15.79 18.56 -0.11
N ASN A 13 -15.13 17.60 0.54
CA ASN A 13 -13.87 17.02 0.03
C ASN A 13 -14.12 16.21 -1.24
N ALA A 14 -13.45 16.54 -2.34
CA ALA A 14 -13.33 15.62 -3.48
C ALA A 14 -12.42 14.45 -3.05
N GLY A 15 -13.01 13.28 -2.79
CA GLY A 15 -12.29 12.05 -2.48
C GLY A 15 -12.54 11.01 -3.57
N GLU A 16 -11.47 10.43 -4.11
CA GLU A 16 -11.54 9.29 -5.02
C GLU A 16 -11.29 8.00 -4.25
N ILE A 17 -12.15 7.00 -4.47
CA ILE A 17 -11.99 5.66 -3.91
C ILE A 17 -11.79 4.69 -5.08
N SER A 18 -10.63 4.04 -5.11
CA SER A 18 -10.24 3.14 -6.19
C SER A 18 -10.01 1.71 -5.66
N PRO A 19 -11.07 0.92 -5.37
CA PRO A 19 -10.92 -0.42 -4.77
C PRO A 19 -10.08 -1.39 -5.60
N GLY A 20 -10.10 -1.23 -6.93
CA GLY A 20 -9.26 -2.03 -7.85
C GLY A 20 -7.76 -1.81 -7.67
N TYR A 21 -7.34 -0.78 -6.95
CA TYR A 21 -5.93 -0.51 -6.62
C TYR A 21 -5.44 -1.30 -5.38
N ALA A 22 -6.35 -2.00 -4.68
CA ALA A 22 -5.99 -2.87 -3.57
C ALA A 22 -5.00 -3.95 -4.06
N SER A 23 -3.79 -3.92 -3.50
CA SER A 23 -2.72 -4.83 -3.90
C SER A 23 -1.84 -5.23 -2.70
N PRO A 24 -1.34 -6.47 -2.67
CA PRO A 24 -0.44 -6.90 -1.61
C PRO A 24 0.85 -6.09 -1.61
N TRP A 25 1.30 -5.70 -0.41
CA TRP A 25 2.57 -4.99 -0.27
C TRP A 25 3.78 -5.86 -0.63
N ALA A 26 3.68 -7.18 -0.42
CA ALA A 26 4.68 -8.18 -0.80
C ALA A 26 4.63 -8.50 -2.31
N GLY A 27 4.94 -7.52 -3.15
CA GLY A 27 5.06 -7.71 -4.59
C GLY A 27 6.30 -8.54 -4.99
N PRO A 28 6.27 -9.31 -6.09
CA PRO A 28 7.38 -10.18 -6.49
C PRO A 28 8.70 -9.43 -6.76
N GLY A 29 8.64 -8.17 -7.19
CA GLY A 29 9.83 -7.34 -7.40
C GLY A 29 10.35 -6.61 -6.16
N VAL A 30 9.67 -6.71 -5.01
CA VAL A 30 10.03 -5.96 -3.80
C VAL A 30 11.40 -6.35 -3.23
N PRO A 31 11.81 -7.64 -3.17
CA PRO A 31 13.13 -7.99 -2.64
C PRO A 31 14.27 -7.32 -3.41
N LEU A 32 14.21 -7.33 -4.75
CA LEU A 32 15.23 -6.68 -5.58
C LEU A 32 15.24 -5.16 -5.40
N LYS A 33 14.05 -4.54 -5.32
CA LYS A 33 13.93 -3.10 -5.02
C LYS A 33 14.47 -2.75 -3.63
N ALA A 34 14.22 -3.59 -2.64
CA ALA A 34 14.69 -3.40 -1.27
C ALA A 34 16.22 -3.40 -1.21
N ILE A 35 16.89 -4.36 -1.84
CA ILE A 35 18.36 -4.40 -1.92
C ILE A 35 18.87 -3.12 -2.59
N LYS A 36 18.27 -2.72 -3.72
CA LYS A 36 18.64 -1.47 -4.40
C LYS A 36 18.48 -0.26 -3.48
N TRP A 37 17.37 -0.15 -2.76
CA TRP A 37 17.10 0.98 -1.87
C TRP A 37 18.02 1.03 -0.66
N LEU A 38 18.42 -0.11 -0.11
CA LEU A 38 19.41 -0.16 0.99
C LEU A 38 20.79 0.36 0.56
N LEU A 39 21.13 0.23 -0.72
CA LEU A 39 22.37 0.75 -1.30
C LEU A 39 22.26 2.21 -1.78
N MET A 40 21.06 2.79 -1.77
CA MET A 40 20.85 4.19 -2.17
C MET A 40 21.08 5.13 -0.99
N LYS A 41 21.92 6.15 -1.19
CA LYS A 41 22.18 7.21 -0.20
C LYS A 41 20.91 7.89 0.32
N HIS A 42 19.92 8.07 -0.55
CA HIS A 42 18.61 8.64 -0.24
C HIS A 42 17.48 7.70 -0.70
N GLY A 43 17.58 6.42 -0.29
CA GLY A 43 16.56 5.42 -0.57
C GLY A 43 15.29 5.58 0.28
N PRO A 44 14.12 5.18 -0.24
CA PRO A 44 12.85 5.23 0.51
C PRO A 44 12.74 4.14 1.59
N LEU A 45 13.65 3.16 1.61
CA LEU A 45 13.67 2.08 2.59
C LEU A 45 14.72 2.36 3.67
N VAL A 46 14.27 2.47 4.92
CA VAL A 46 15.13 2.60 6.09
C VAL A 46 15.01 1.33 6.92
N VAL A 47 16.11 0.60 7.07
CA VAL A 47 16.20 -0.56 7.97
C VAL A 47 17.17 -0.22 9.08
N ARG A 48 16.68 -0.26 10.33
CA ARG A 48 17.53 -0.16 11.52
C ARG A 48 17.85 -1.58 11.97
N PRO A 49 19.09 -2.06 11.81
CA PRO A 49 19.43 -3.41 12.23
C PRO A 49 19.32 -3.46 13.76
N THR A 50 18.31 -4.16 14.24
CA THR A 50 18.12 -4.48 15.65
C THR A 50 18.19 -6.00 15.83
N LEU A 51 18.58 -6.46 17.01
CA LEU A 51 18.60 -7.89 17.34
C LEU A 51 17.22 -8.40 17.79
N ASP A 52 16.12 -7.81 17.31
CA ASP A 52 14.76 -8.29 17.60
C ASP A 52 14.43 -9.53 16.75
N PRO A 53 14.29 -10.73 17.34
CA PRO A 53 13.96 -11.93 16.58
C PRO A 53 12.60 -11.84 15.88
N ARG A 54 11.65 -11.08 16.42
CA ARG A 54 10.31 -10.91 15.84
C ARG A 54 10.39 -10.16 14.52
N MET A 55 11.21 -9.11 14.46
CA MET A 55 11.50 -8.38 13.22
C MET A 55 12.07 -9.32 12.16
N TRP A 56 13.08 -10.13 12.48
CA TRP A 56 13.69 -11.05 11.53
C TRP A 56 12.74 -12.14 11.03
N VAL A 57 11.95 -12.74 11.94
CA VAL A 57 10.92 -13.72 11.56
C VAL A 57 9.88 -13.09 10.63
N TRP A 58 9.41 -11.88 10.95
CA TRP A 58 8.48 -11.16 10.10
C TRP A 58 9.08 -10.83 8.74
N LEU A 59 10.33 -10.37 8.69
CA LEU A 59 11.03 -10.03 7.45
C LEU A 59 11.15 -11.25 6.53
N VAL A 60 11.56 -12.40 7.07
CA VAL A 60 11.63 -13.66 6.29
C VAL A 60 10.24 -14.07 5.80
N ARG A 61 9.21 -13.97 6.64
CA ARG A 61 7.82 -14.26 6.24
C ARG A 61 7.33 -13.33 5.14
N MET A 62 7.66 -12.05 5.21
CA MET A 62 7.32 -11.05 4.21
C MET A 62 8.01 -11.37 2.88
N LEU A 63 9.33 -11.62 2.89
CA LEU A 63 10.09 -11.97 1.69
C LEU A 63 9.61 -13.27 1.04
N ARG A 64 9.22 -14.29 1.83
CA ARG A 64 8.63 -15.53 1.31
C ARG A 64 7.27 -15.32 0.63
N ASN A 65 6.59 -14.21 0.89
CA ASN A 65 5.34 -13.85 0.20
C ASN A 65 5.56 -13.06 -1.09
N CYS A 66 6.77 -12.59 -1.38
CA CYS A 66 7.11 -11.86 -2.59
C CYS A 66 7.27 -12.79 -3.81
N THR A 67 6.25 -13.60 -4.12
CA THR A 67 6.19 -14.44 -5.33
C THR A 67 4.96 -14.08 -6.16
N ALA A 68 5.03 -14.29 -7.48
CA ALA A 68 3.91 -13.95 -8.38
C ALA A 68 2.64 -14.75 -8.04
N GLU A 69 2.78 -16.03 -7.73
CA GLU A 69 1.68 -16.91 -7.30
C GLU A 69 1.00 -16.39 -6.03
N ARG A 70 1.77 -16.11 -4.98
CA ARG A 70 1.24 -15.60 -3.71
C ARG A 70 0.65 -14.21 -3.87
N TYR A 71 1.25 -13.37 -4.71
CA TYR A 71 0.71 -12.08 -5.06
C TYR A 71 -0.67 -12.20 -5.72
N ALA A 72 -0.83 -13.10 -6.68
CA ALA A 72 -2.13 -13.34 -7.35
C ALA A 72 -3.20 -13.79 -6.34
N VAL A 73 -2.87 -14.78 -5.49
CA VAL A 73 -3.78 -15.29 -4.45
C VAL A 73 -4.16 -14.22 -3.43
N ASN A 74 -3.20 -13.43 -2.96
CA ASN A 74 -3.48 -12.38 -1.99
C ASN A 74 -4.28 -11.24 -2.62
N LYS A 75 -3.96 -10.86 -3.87
CA LYS A 75 -4.71 -9.83 -4.59
C LYS A 75 -6.17 -10.24 -4.82
N SER A 76 -6.44 -11.50 -5.19
CA SER A 76 -7.81 -11.99 -5.38
C SER A 76 -8.63 -12.00 -4.09
N ARG A 77 -7.98 -12.03 -2.92
CA ARG A 77 -8.63 -11.91 -1.61
C ARG A 77 -8.84 -10.46 -1.17
N MET A 78 -7.90 -9.58 -1.51
CA MET A 78 -7.95 -8.16 -1.11
C MET A 78 -8.98 -7.36 -1.90
N VAL A 79 -9.13 -7.62 -3.21
CA VAL A 79 -10.05 -6.85 -4.07
C VAL A 79 -11.51 -6.96 -3.60
N PRO A 80 -12.07 -8.17 -3.33
CA PRO A 80 -13.45 -8.28 -2.84
C PRO A 80 -13.68 -7.55 -1.52
N LEU A 81 -12.69 -7.55 -0.61
CA LEU A 81 -12.79 -6.82 0.66
C LEU A 81 -12.82 -5.30 0.44
N ALA A 82 -12.02 -4.80 -0.51
CA ALA A 82 -12.01 -3.39 -0.87
C ALA A 82 -13.34 -2.98 -1.55
N GLU A 83 -13.89 -3.85 -2.40
CA GLU A 83 -15.20 -3.64 -3.04
C GLU A 83 -16.33 -3.61 -2.00
N TYR A 84 -16.33 -4.57 -1.06
CA TYR A 84 -17.27 -4.59 0.05
C TYR A 84 -17.22 -3.32 0.90
N SER A 85 -16.01 -2.84 1.21
CA SER A 85 -15.81 -1.59 1.95
C SER A 85 -16.39 -0.39 1.20
N ARG A 86 -16.15 -0.28 -0.12
CA ARG A 86 -16.75 0.75 -0.98
C ARG A 86 -18.28 0.68 -0.95
N ASP A 87 -18.85 -0.51 -1.07
CA ASP A 87 -20.29 -0.69 -1.14
C ASP A 87 -20.96 -0.36 0.20
N THR A 88 -20.31 -0.69 1.31
CA THR A 88 -20.74 -0.28 2.66
C THR A 88 -20.71 1.24 2.81
N LEU A 89 -19.64 1.89 2.33
CA LEU A 89 -19.52 3.36 2.38
C LEU A 89 -20.60 4.05 1.54
N LYS A 90 -20.97 3.50 0.38
CA LYS A 90 -22.07 4.03 -0.45
C LYS A 90 -23.44 3.94 0.21
N ALA A 91 -23.60 3.04 1.19
CA ALA A 91 -24.86 2.83 1.90
C ALA A 91 -25.02 3.74 3.14
N LEU A 92 -23.96 4.47 3.54
CA LEU A 92 -23.98 5.49 4.59
C LEU A 92 -24.47 6.84 4.05
#